data_AF-A0A8C0M9H2-F1
#
_entry.id   AF-A0A8C0M9H2-F1
#
_cell.length_a   1.000
_cell.length_b   1.000
_cell.length_c   1.000
_cell.angle_alpha   90.00
_cell.angle_beta   90.00
_cell.angle_gamma   90.00
#
_symmetry.space_group_name_H-M   'P 1'
#
loop_
_entity.id
_entity.type
_entity.pdbx_description
1 polymer ?
#
loop_
_entity_poly.entity_id
_entity_poly.type
_entity_poly.pdbx_seq_one_letter_code
_entity_poly.pdbx_strand_id
1 'polypeptide(L)'
;ILKTELEASQRQLEGKEEALKILQSMAIFGKATSHTQVVLQKTMEQKRSLEKEVNALQWEIEFDQNRFKSIEESWTQKYDRLNCENAVLQEALNMKTEEIKMLKSENALLNQQYLEALAMLEVKQQMVAQENICHDKSGFTEVSSLELAVLGSCLCHGLRGSPCACAQMAASARKMLLKLKQELGLLQKSKDEAYIMADAFRIAFEQQLMRKNDQALRLTQMDKMCKKPTKWINWKHLKEDGLSSQGSKKTLGQKLLGMLPSENSSKKVDDQNNPEQVFKMLIELLNDKEEALAHQRKVSYMLARALEEKNTTSNVNKEKNPMKDNFALKSWGKSSEFPVLHDPVYSSVQILNSVGCICSIQHPHRVQNCTRTLKRSCSLPSNIIF
;
A
#
# COMPACT_ATOMS: atom_id res chain seq x y z
N ILE A 1 25.20 60.53 56.12
CA ILE A 1 26.50 60.30 56.79
C ILE A 1 26.29 59.63 58.15
N LEU A 2 25.65 60.27 59.13
CA LEU A 2 25.41 59.65 60.45
C LEU A 2 24.54 58.36 60.42
N LYS A 3 23.49 58.32 59.59
CA LYS A 3 22.64 57.12 59.44
C LYS A 3 23.41 55.91 58.91
N THR A 4 24.25 56.12 57.90
CA THR A 4 25.07 55.07 57.28
C THR A 4 26.17 54.59 58.23
N GLU A 5 26.74 55.50 59.05
CA GLU A 5 27.71 55.16 60.10
C GLU A 5 27.07 54.38 61.26
N LEU A 6 25.82 54.72 61.63
CA LEU A 6 25.06 53.98 62.62
C LEU A 6 24.73 52.56 62.15
N GLU A 7 24.26 52.39 60.90
CA GLU A 7 24.01 51.07 60.31
C GLU A 7 25.30 50.23 60.19
N ALA A 8 26.43 50.86 59.86
CA ALA A 8 27.73 50.18 59.83
C ALA A 8 28.17 49.73 61.24
N SER A 9 28.02 50.60 62.24
CA SER A 9 28.33 50.29 63.63
C SER A 9 27.42 49.20 64.19
N GLN A 10 26.16 49.18 63.78
CA GLN A 10 25.20 48.15 64.17
C GLN A 10 25.55 46.79 63.58
N ARG A 11 25.85 46.69 62.27
CA ARG A 11 26.34 45.43 61.68
C ARG A 11 27.63 44.94 62.35
N GLN A 12 28.51 45.87 62.72
CA GLN A 12 29.76 45.51 63.42
C GLN A 12 29.48 44.99 64.84
N LEU A 13 28.51 45.58 65.55
CA LEU A 13 28.09 45.12 66.87
C LEU A 13 27.43 43.74 66.78
N GLU A 14 26.53 43.54 65.81
CA GLU A 14 25.89 42.25 65.53
C GLU A 14 26.94 41.16 65.23
N GLY A 15 27.92 41.45 64.37
CA GLY A 15 29.01 40.52 64.08
C GLY A 15 29.89 40.21 65.31
N LYS A 16 30.14 41.20 66.19
CA LYS A 16 30.84 40.96 67.47
C LYS A 16 30.02 40.11 68.43
N GLU A 17 28.71 40.32 68.49
CA GLU A 17 27.81 39.53 69.34
C GLU A 17 27.75 38.07 68.87
N GLU A 18 27.68 37.82 67.56
CA GLU A 18 27.75 36.49 66.98
C GLU A 18 29.08 35.79 67.27
N ALA A 19 30.20 36.50 67.11
CA ALA A 19 31.52 35.96 67.45
C ALA A 19 31.63 35.60 68.94
N LEU A 20 31.06 36.43 69.83
CA LEU A 20 31.01 36.15 71.27
C LEU A 20 30.17 34.91 71.58
N LYS A 21 29.01 34.73 70.94
CA LYS A 21 28.18 33.53 71.07
C LYS A 21 28.95 32.27 70.64
N ILE A 22 29.72 32.34 69.56
CA ILE A 22 30.58 31.23 69.11
C ILE A 22 31.63 30.90 70.18
N LEU A 23 32.39 31.89 70.63
CA LEU A 23 33.43 31.69 71.65
C LEU A 23 32.87 31.13 72.96
N GLN A 24 31.71 31.62 73.39
CA GLN A 24 31.02 31.11 74.58
C GLN A 24 30.58 29.65 74.38
N SER A 25 30.03 29.30 73.22
CA SER A 25 29.63 27.93 72.90
C SER A 25 30.83 26.96 72.89
N MET A 26 31.97 27.40 72.36
CA MET A 26 33.23 26.64 72.37
C MET A 26 33.74 26.43 73.80
N ALA A 27 33.67 27.47 74.65
CA ALA A 27 34.08 27.36 76.06
C ALA A 27 33.18 26.42 76.86
N ILE A 28 31.86 26.42 76.62
CA ILE A 28 30.92 25.49 77.23
C ILE A 28 31.19 24.06 76.77
N PHE A 29 31.43 23.88 75.46
CA PHE A 29 31.76 22.58 74.88
C PHE A 29 33.06 21.98 75.44
N GLY A 30 34.08 22.81 75.64
CA GLY A 30 35.36 22.39 76.26
C GLY A 30 35.22 21.89 77.70
N LYS A 31 34.18 22.32 78.43
CA LYS A 31 33.86 21.85 79.79
C LYS A 31 32.91 20.64 79.82
N ALA A 32 32.37 20.22 78.68
CA ALA A 32 31.43 19.11 78.61
C ALA A 32 32.12 17.75 78.83
N THR A 33 31.35 16.73 79.22
CA THR A 33 31.89 15.37 79.36
C THR A 33 32.36 14.81 78.01
N SER A 34 33.36 13.92 78.03
CA SER A 34 33.90 13.28 76.82
C SER A 34 32.80 12.60 75.98
N HIS A 35 31.82 11.96 76.62
CA HIS A 35 30.66 11.37 75.93
C HIS A 35 29.85 12.43 75.16
N THR A 36 29.54 13.57 75.78
CA THR A 36 28.81 14.67 75.13
C THR A 36 29.58 15.24 73.93
N GLN A 37 30.90 15.34 74.03
CA GLN A 37 31.76 15.82 72.94
C GLN A 37 31.74 14.89 71.73
N VAL A 38 31.88 13.57 71.96
CA VAL A 38 31.86 12.55 70.90
C VAL A 38 30.48 12.47 70.23
N VAL A 39 29.39 12.51 71.01
CA VAL A 39 28.03 12.50 70.45
C VAL A 39 27.79 13.72 69.57
N LEU A 40 28.20 14.92 70.00
CA LEU A 40 28.03 16.12 69.19
C LEU A 40 28.84 16.03 67.89
N GLN A 41 30.08 15.56 67.94
CA GLN A 41 30.91 15.37 66.75
C GLN A 41 30.26 14.39 65.76
N LYS A 42 29.77 13.25 66.24
CA LYS A 42 29.07 12.26 65.41
C LYS A 42 27.82 12.86 64.76
N THR A 43 27.03 13.63 65.52
CA THR A 43 25.86 14.34 64.98
C THR A 43 26.25 15.38 63.92
N MET A 44 27.36 16.10 64.11
CA MET A 44 27.87 17.05 63.12
C MET A 44 28.33 16.35 61.84
N GLU A 45 28.99 15.19 61.95
CA GLU A 45 29.40 14.38 60.80
C GLU A 45 28.19 13.81 60.05
N GLN A 46 27.18 13.31 60.78
CA GLN A 46 25.91 12.87 60.19
C GLN A 46 25.20 14.02 59.47
N LYS A 47 25.14 15.21 60.09
CA LYS A 47 24.58 16.42 59.45
C LYS A 47 25.31 16.74 58.15
N ARG A 48 26.65 16.72 58.14
CA ARG A 48 27.45 16.94 56.93
C ARG A 48 27.22 15.86 55.86
N SER A 49 26.99 14.61 56.25
CA SER A 49 26.65 13.53 55.30
C SER A 49 25.29 13.76 54.66
N LEU A 50 24.27 14.03 55.48
CA LEU A 50 22.92 14.32 55.02
C LEU A 50 22.88 15.55 54.11
N GLU A 51 23.65 16.60 54.43
CA GLU A 51 23.74 17.80 53.60
C GLU A 51 24.33 17.49 52.20
N LYS A 52 25.30 16.58 52.10
CA LYS A 52 25.82 16.11 50.81
C LYS A 52 24.79 15.30 50.03
N GLU A 53 24.04 14.42 50.71
CA GLU A 53 22.98 13.63 50.09
C GLU A 53 21.84 14.54 49.59
N VAL A 54 21.42 15.51 50.40
CA VAL A 54 20.42 16.52 50.00
C VAL A 54 20.89 17.30 48.78
N ASN A 55 22.13 17.77 48.77
CA ASN A 55 22.68 18.47 47.61
C ASN A 55 22.74 17.57 46.37
N ALA A 56 23.15 16.30 46.51
CA ALA A 56 23.19 15.35 45.39
C ALA A 56 21.79 15.09 44.83
N LEU A 57 20.80 14.86 45.70
CA LEU A 57 19.40 14.67 45.30
C LEU A 57 18.81 15.93 44.64
N GLN A 58 19.15 17.11 45.15
CA GLN A 58 18.73 18.37 44.54
C GLN A 58 19.25 18.48 43.10
N TRP A 59 20.52 18.17 42.87
CA TRP A 59 21.10 18.12 41.52
C TRP A 59 20.43 17.09 40.63
N GLU A 60 20.15 15.89 41.15
CA GLU A 60 19.48 14.83 40.38
C GLU A 60 18.06 15.24 39.97
N ILE A 61 17.31 15.87 40.88
CA ILE A 61 15.97 16.40 40.60
C ILE A 61 16.04 17.48 39.52
N GLU A 62 16.95 18.46 39.64
CA GLU A 62 17.09 19.53 38.65
C GLU A 62 17.52 18.99 37.27
N PHE A 63 18.42 18.01 37.26
CA PHE A 63 18.84 17.33 36.04
C PHE A 63 17.67 16.62 35.36
N ASP A 64 16.89 15.84 36.12
CA ASP A 64 15.73 15.12 35.59
C ASP A 64 14.63 16.09 35.14
N GLN A 65 14.37 17.17 35.87
CA GLN A 65 13.44 18.23 35.45
C GLN A 65 13.83 18.82 34.10
N ASN A 66 15.11 19.16 33.91
CA ASN A 66 15.60 19.66 32.63
C ASN A 66 15.49 18.62 31.52
N ARG A 67 15.77 17.36 31.82
CA ARG A 67 15.60 16.25 30.86
C ARG A 67 14.15 16.09 30.44
N PHE A 68 13.21 16.10 31.39
CA PHE A 68 11.77 15.99 31.11
C PHE A 68 11.27 17.16 30.27
N LYS A 69 11.68 18.38 30.60
CA LYS A 69 11.32 19.57 29.82
C LYS A 69 11.79 19.47 28.36
N SER A 70 13.03 19.02 28.14
CA SER A 70 13.55 18.81 26.78
C SER A 70 12.77 17.74 26.02
N ILE A 71 12.38 16.65 26.69
CA ILE A 71 11.56 15.58 26.10
C ILE A 71 10.16 16.11 25.75
N GLU A 72 9.53 16.86 26.66
CA GLU A 72 8.21 17.46 26.47
C GLU A 72 8.20 18.44 25.28
N GLU A 73 9.22 19.30 25.18
CA GLU A 73 9.40 20.22 24.04
C GLU A 73 9.58 19.44 22.73
N SER A 74 10.39 18.36 22.73
CA SER A 74 10.58 17.52 21.54
C SER A 74 9.29 16.83 21.10
N TRP A 75 8.50 16.30 22.03
CA TRP A 75 7.22 15.67 21.73
C TRP A 75 6.18 16.66 21.23
N THR A 76 6.15 17.86 21.83
CA THR A 76 5.28 18.95 21.38
C THR A 76 5.58 19.32 19.93
N GLN A 77 6.86 19.52 19.58
CA GLN A 77 7.26 19.82 18.20
C GLN A 77 6.91 18.70 17.20
N LYS A 78 7.07 17.43 17.60
CA LYS A 78 6.68 16.28 16.78
C LYS A 78 5.18 16.23 16.55
N TYR A 79 4.39 16.48 17.61
CA TYR A 79 2.94 16.52 17.54
C TYR A 79 2.46 17.66 16.62
N ASP A 80 3.03 18.85 16.76
CA ASP A 80 2.69 19.99 15.91
C ASP A 80 3.01 19.74 14.44
N ARG A 81 4.17 19.14 14.15
CA ARG A 81 4.53 18.73 12.79
C ARG A 81 3.51 17.75 12.20
N LEU A 82 3.16 16.71 12.94
CA LEU A 82 2.16 15.73 12.50
C LEU A 82 0.78 16.37 12.27
N ASN A 83 0.39 17.34 13.11
CA ASN A 83 -0.87 18.07 12.90
C ASN A 83 -0.83 18.91 11.64
N CYS A 84 0.29 19.59 11.35
CA CYS A 84 0.46 20.31 10.10
C CYS A 84 0.39 19.38 8.88
N GLU A 85 1.08 18.23 8.93
CA GLU A 85 1.04 17.22 7.86
C GLU A 85 -0.37 16.67 7.66
N ASN A 86 -1.08 16.34 8.74
CA ASN A 86 -2.47 15.90 8.68
C ASN A 86 -3.40 16.95 8.07
N ALA A 87 -3.22 18.23 8.42
CA ALA A 87 -4.01 19.32 7.84
C ALA A 87 -3.79 19.44 6.32
N VAL A 88 -2.53 19.33 5.87
CA VAL A 88 -2.19 19.34 4.44
C VAL A 88 -2.80 18.14 3.72
N LEU A 89 -2.70 16.93 4.29
CA LEU A 89 -3.29 15.73 3.71
C LEU A 89 -4.82 15.80 3.64
N GLN A 90 -5.45 16.35 4.69
CA GLN A 90 -6.89 16.54 4.72
C GLN A 90 -7.35 17.52 3.63
N GLU A 91 -6.60 18.61 3.41
CA GLU A 91 -6.91 19.55 2.34
C GLU A 91 -6.69 18.92 0.96
N ALA A 92 -5.59 18.18 0.75
CA ALA A 92 -5.35 17.45 -0.49
C ALA A 92 -6.45 16.43 -0.79
N LEU A 93 -6.96 15.73 0.24
CA LEU A 93 -8.08 14.81 0.12
C LEU A 93 -9.38 15.52 -0.26
N ASN A 94 -9.65 16.68 0.34
CA ASN A 94 -10.81 17.51 -0.02
C ASN A 94 -10.74 17.95 -1.48
N MET A 95 -9.60 18.46 -1.93
CA MET A 95 -9.37 18.86 -3.31
C MET A 95 -9.57 17.70 -4.29
N LYS A 96 -9.01 16.52 -3.99
CA LYS A 96 -9.20 15.32 -4.82
C LYS A 96 -10.65 14.84 -4.83
N THR A 97 -11.35 14.96 -3.71
CA THR A 97 -12.77 14.64 -3.62
C THR A 97 -13.60 15.56 -4.51
N GLU A 98 -13.29 16.85 -4.53
CA GLU A 98 -13.98 17.82 -5.38
C GLU A 98 -13.67 17.61 -6.87
N GLU A 99 -12.41 17.34 -7.22
CA GLU A 99 -12.01 16.96 -8.57
C GLU A 99 -12.78 15.73 -9.08
N ILE A 100 -12.94 14.69 -8.24
CA ILE A 100 -13.73 13.50 -8.58
C ILE A 100 -15.20 13.84 -8.81
N LYS A 101 -15.79 14.74 -8.01
CA LYS A 101 -17.19 15.16 -8.23
C LYS A 101 -17.35 15.89 -9.56
N MET A 102 -16.43 16.80 -9.87
CA MET A 102 -16.42 17.53 -11.14
C MET A 102 -16.32 16.56 -12.33
N LEU A 103 -15.34 15.65 -12.30
CA LEU A 103 -15.19 14.62 -13.35
C LEU A 103 -16.41 13.70 -13.47
N LYS A 104 -17.06 13.36 -12.35
CA LYS A 104 -18.31 12.58 -12.38
C LYS A 104 -19.44 13.36 -13.07
N SER A 105 -19.58 14.65 -12.79
CA SER A 105 -20.59 15.49 -13.46
C SER A 105 -20.32 15.66 -14.95
N GLU A 106 -19.06 15.84 -15.34
CA GLU A 106 -18.65 15.94 -16.75
C GLU A 106 -18.90 14.62 -17.49
N ASN A 107 -18.52 13.49 -16.89
CA ASN A 107 -18.80 12.17 -17.47
C ASN A 107 -20.32 11.92 -17.61
N ALA A 108 -21.14 12.37 -16.65
CA ALA A 108 -22.59 12.29 -16.78
C ALA A 108 -23.11 13.14 -17.96
N LEU A 109 -22.60 14.35 -18.14
CA LEU A 109 -22.95 15.22 -19.27
C LEU A 109 -22.54 14.62 -20.61
N LEU A 110 -21.31 14.10 -20.72
CA LEU A 110 -20.82 13.44 -21.93
C LEU A 110 -21.64 12.20 -22.27
N ASN A 111 -22.01 11.39 -21.28
CA ASN A 111 -22.89 10.24 -21.49
C ASN A 111 -24.27 10.68 -21.99
N GLN A 112 -24.83 11.77 -21.46
CA GLN A 112 -26.09 12.33 -21.96
C GLN A 112 -25.96 12.76 -23.42
N GLN A 113 -24.91 13.53 -23.77
CA GLN A 113 -24.66 13.97 -25.14
C GLN A 113 -24.47 12.79 -26.12
N TYR A 114 -23.78 11.74 -25.68
CA TYR A 114 -23.63 10.50 -26.44
C TYR A 114 -24.98 9.86 -26.74
N LEU A 115 -25.86 9.75 -25.73
CA LEU A 115 -27.21 9.19 -25.91
C LEU A 115 -28.09 10.08 -26.82
N GLU A 116 -28.01 11.39 -26.69
CA GLU A 116 -28.71 12.35 -27.57
C GLU A 116 -28.24 12.21 -29.02
N ALA A 117 -26.93 12.09 -29.25
CA ALA A 117 -26.36 11.87 -30.59
C ALA A 117 -26.81 10.52 -31.20
N LEU A 118 -26.87 9.46 -30.39
CA LEU A 118 -27.42 8.16 -30.83
C LEU A 118 -28.89 8.27 -31.22
N ALA A 119 -29.72 8.93 -30.40
CA ALA A 119 -31.13 9.14 -30.72
C ALA A 119 -31.31 9.96 -32.02
N MET A 120 -30.48 10.99 -32.22
CA MET A 120 -30.46 11.77 -33.47
C MET A 120 -30.07 10.93 -34.70
N LEU A 121 -29.14 9.98 -34.55
CA LEU A 121 -28.79 9.05 -35.62
C LEU A 121 -29.93 8.08 -35.93
N GLU A 122 -30.60 7.57 -34.90
CA GLU A 122 -31.76 6.68 -35.06
C GLU A 122 -32.91 7.40 -35.80
N VAL A 123 -33.24 8.63 -35.42
CA VAL A 123 -34.24 9.45 -36.12
C VAL A 123 -33.82 9.71 -37.58
N LYS A 124 -32.54 10.04 -37.84
CA LYS A 124 -32.06 10.22 -39.22
C LYS A 124 -32.18 8.94 -40.03
N GLN A 125 -31.84 7.78 -39.44
CA GLN A 125 -31.99 6.49 -40.11
C GLN A 125 -33.45 6.19 -40.42
N GLN A 126 -34.37 6.52 -39.51
CA GLN A 126 -35.81 6.41 -39.73
C GLN A 126 -36.30 7.35 -40.84
N MET A 127 -35.83 8.59 -40.88
CA MET A 127 -36.16 9.56 -41.94
C MET A 127 -35.68 9.09 -43.32
N VAL A 128 -34.46 8.57 -43.42
CA VAL A 128 -33.93 7.99 -44.68
C VAL A 128 -34.75 6.75 -45.08
N ALA A 129 -35.10 5.89 -44.13
CA ALA A 129 -35.98 4.75 -44.41
C ALA A 129 -37.38 5.20 -44.88
N GLN A 130 -37.94 6.26 -44.29
CA GLN A 130 -39.21 6.84 -44.69
C GLN A 130 -39.15 7.53 -46.06
N GLU A 131 -38.07 8.24 -46.38
CA GLU A 131 -37.82 8.80 -47.70
C GLU A 131 -37.73 7.69 -48.76
N ASN A 132 -37.03 6.59 -48.47
CA ASN A 132 -36.98 5.42 -49.34
C ASN A 132 -38.36 4.79 -49.55
N ILE A 133 -39.20 4.69 -48.52
CA ILE A 133 -40.59 4.21 -48.62
C ILE A 133 -41.48 5.19 -49.42
N CYS A 134 -41.20 6.50 -49.37
CA CYS A 134 -41.91 7.50 -50.18
C CYS A 134 -41.45 7.47 -51.66
N HIS A 135 -40.19 7.09 -51.90
CA HIS A 135 -39.64 6.81 -53.22
C HIS A 135 -40.07 5.44 -53.78
N ASP A 136 -40.57 4.51 -52.94
CA ASP A 136 -41.07 3.19 -53.36
C ASP A 136 -42.41 3.20 -54.13
N LYS A 137 -42.98 4.39 -54.44
CA LYS A 137 -43.91 4.49 -55.59
C LYS A 137 -43.20 4.35 -56.94
N SER A 138 -41.87 4.33 -56.94
CA SER A 138 -41.00 4.00 -58.06
C SER A 138 -40.10 2.85 -57.59
N GLY A 139 -40.51 1.61 -57.89
CA GLY A 139 -39.90 0.37 -57.40
C GLY A 139 -38.46 0.12 -57.86
N PHE A 140 -37.52 0.89 -57.32
CA PHE A 140 -36.09 0.63 -57.43
C PHE A 140 -35.53 0.41 -56.02
N THR A 141 -35.55 -0.85 -55.60
CA THR A 141 -34.74 -1.32 -54.47
C THR A 141 -33.30 -0.90 -54.75
N GLU A 142 -32.66 -0.16 -53.84
CA GLU A 142 -31.24 0.22 -53.96
C GLU A 142 -30.37 -1.05 -54.01
N VAL A 143 -30.13 -1.54 -55.23
CA VAL A 143 -29.19 -2.60 -55.51
C VAL A 143 -27.79 -1.96 -55.50
N SER A 144 -26.88 -2.46 -54.67
CA SER A 144 -25.50 -1.97 -54.64
C SER A 144 -24.91 -1.99 -56.06
N SER A 145 -24.11 -0.99 -56.44
CA SER A 145 -23.46 -0.95 -57.76
C SER A 145 -22.68 -2.23 -58.08
N LEU A 146 -22.14 -2.91 -57.05
CA LEU A 146 -21.51 -4.21 -57.18
C LEU A 146 -22.52 -5.35 -57.39
N GLU A 147 -23.66 -5.32 -56.72
CA GLU A 147 -24.75 -6.28 -56.93
C GLU A 147 -25.32 -6.14 -58.35
N LEU A 148 -25.48 -4.91 -58.87
CA LEU A 148 -25.88 -4.64 -60.27
C LEU A 148 -24.85 -5.19 -61.28
N ALA A 149 -23.55 -4.99 -61.01
CA ALA A 149 -22.48 -5.51 -61.84
C ALA A 149 -22.47 -7.05 -61.88
N VAL A 150 -22.74 -7.70 -60.75
CA VAL A 150 -22.84 -9.16 -60.67
C VAL A 150 -24.10 -9.66 -61.38
N LEU A 151 -25.23 -8.98 -61.22
CA LEU A 151 -26.48 -9.33 -61.89
C LEU A 151 -26.35 -9.21 -63.43
N GLY A 152 -25.61 -8.22 -63.93
CA GLY A 152 -25.39 -7.99 -65.37
C GLY A 152 -24.30 -8.85 -66.01
N SER A 153 -23.51 -9.59 -65.21
CA SER A 153 -22.39 -10.40 -65.71
C SER A 153 -22.80 -11.77 -66.27
N CYS A 154 -24.04 -12.20 -66.05
CA CYS A 154 -24.53 -13.49 -66.52
C CYS A 154 -25.08 -13.39 -67.94
N LEU A 155 -24.62 -14.26 -68.84
CA LEU A 155 -25.07 -14.33 -70.24
C LEU A 155 -26.41 -15.07 -70.41
N CYS A 156 -26.98 -15.62 -69.34
CA CYS A 156 -28.26 -16.31 -69.41
C CYS A 156 -29.41 -15.30 -69.58
N HIS A 157 -30.24 -15.50 -70.61
CA HIS A 157 -31.44 -14.69 -70.81
C HIS A 157 -32.51 -15.07 -69.79
N GLY A 158 -32.87 -14.12 -68.93
CA GLY A 158 -34.01 -14.25 -68.04
C GLY A 158 -35.33 -14.08 -68.79
N LEU A 159 -36.38 -14.76 -68.31
CA LEU A 159 -37.73 -14.53 -68.80
C LEU A 159 -38.15 -13.10 -68.42
N ARG A 160 -38.56 -12.32 -69.43
CA ARG A 160 -39.27 -11.04 -69.28
C ARG A 160 -38.49 -9.96 -68.50
N GLY A 161 -37.19 -9.81 -68.77
CA GLY A 161 -36.37 -8.71 -68.23
C GLY A 161 -35.98 -8.85 -66.75
N SER A 162 -36.22 -10.02 -66.14
CA SER A 162 -35.74 -10.32 -64.78
C SER A 162 -34.31 -10.91 -64.82
N PRO A 163 -33.45 -10.63 -63.82
CA PRO A 163 -32.15 -11.30 -63.71
C PRO A 163 -32.36 -12.82 -63.57
N CYS A 164 -31.61 -13.61 -64.32
CA CYS A 164 -31.72 -15.07 -64.25
C CYS A 164 -31.35 -15.59 -62.85
N ALA A 165 -31.81 -16.80 -62.50
CA ALA A 165 -31.52 -17.41 -61.20
C ALA A 165 -30.01 -17.54 -60.92
N CYS A 166 -29.20 -17.74 -61.96
CA CYS A 166 -27.73 -17.76 -61.85
C CYS A 166 -27.18 -16.41 -61.39
N ALA A 167 -27.66 -15.31 -61.99
CA ALA A 167 -27.28 -13.96 -61.64
C ALA A 167 -27.71 -13.59 -60.21
N GLN A 168 -28.95 -13.95 -59.83
CA GLN A 168 -29.46 -13.69 -58.47
C GLN A 168 -28.66 -14.44 -57.40
N MET A 169 -28.35 -15.71 -57.65
CA MET A 169 -27.54 -16.52 -56.74
C MET A 169 -26.10 -16.02 -56.67
N ALA A 170 -25.51 -15.58 -57.79
CA ALA A 170 -24.18 -14.98 -57.80
C ALA A 170 -24.15 -13.66 -57.01
N ALA A 171 -25.17 -12.81 -57.15
CA ALA A 171 -25.28 -11.56 -56.43
C ALA A 171 -25.45 -11.78 -54.91
N SER A 172 -26.31 -12.72 -54.52
CA SER A 172 -26.52 -13.06 -53.10
C SER A 172 -25.28 -13.71 -52.48
N ALA A 173 -24.60 -14.60 -53.20
CA ALA A 173 -23.33 -15.18 -52.77
C ALA A 173 -22.24 -14.12 -52.62
N ARG A 174 -22.17 -13.15 -53.55
CA ARG A 174 -21.21 -12.04 -53.46
C ARG A 174 -21.48 -11.13 -52.27
N LYS A 175 -22.75 -10.83 -51.99
CA LYS A 175 -23.17 -10.09 -50.80
C LYS A 175 -22.76 -10.81 -49.51
N MET A 176 -22.98 -12.13 -49.45
CA MET A 176 -22.57 -12.95 -48.31
C MET A 176 -21.05 -12.98 -48.15
N LEU A 177 -20.29 -13.12 -49.25
CA LEU A 177 -18.82 -13.09 -49.22
C LEU A 177 -18.27 -11.76 -48.69
N LEU A 178 -18.87 -10.63 -49.03
CA LEU A 178 -18.45 -9.33 -48.51
C LEU A 178 -18.71 -9.21 -47.01
N LYS A 179 -19.87 -9.66 -46.55
CA LYS A 179 -20.20 -9.68 -45.12
C LYS A 179 -19.20 -10.56 -44.34
N LEU A 180 -18.94 -11.77 -44.84
CA LEU A 180 -17.95 -12.67 -44.23
C LEU A 180 -16.54 -12.08 -44.25
N LYS A 181 -16.14 -11.38 -45.32
CA LYS A 181 -14.84 -10.70 -45.39
C LYS A 181 -14.73 -9.57 -44.37
N GLN A 182 -15.79 -8.82 -44.13
CA GLN A 182 -15.84 -7.80 -43.10
C GLN A 182 -15.75 -8.41 -41.70
N GLU A 183 -16.51 -9.46 -41.41
CA GLU A 183 -16.46 -10.20 -40.14
C GLU A 183 -15.07 -10.80 -39.89
N LEU A 184 -14.44 -11.40 -40.90
CA LEU A 184 -13.05 -11.86 -40.82
C LEU A 184 -12.07 -10.73 -40.53
N GLY A 185 -12.26 -9.55 -41.13
CA GLY A 185 -11.43 -8.39 -40.85
C GLY A 185 -11.55 -7.91 -39.39
N LEU A 186 -12.76 -7.93 -38.83
CA LEU A 186 -13.00 -7.60 -37.43
C LEU A 186 -12.40 -8.64 -36.47
N LEU A 187 -12.59 -9.93 -36.77
CA LEU A 187 -12.00 -11.02 -35.99
C LEU A 187 -10.47 -10.99 -36.03
N GLN A 188 -9.87 -10.67 -37.18
CA GLN A 188 -8.44 -10.53 -37.32
C GLN A 188 -7.90 -9.38 -36.46
N LYS A 189 -8.56 -8.21 -36.47
CA LYS A 189 -8.20 -7.08 -35.58
C LYS A 189 -8.29 -7.46 -34.10
N SER A 190 -9.38 -8.12 -33.70
CA SER A 190 -9.56 -8.57 -32.32
C SER A 190 -8.49 -9.59 -31.90
N LYS A 191 -8.11 -10.50 -32.79
CA LYS A 191 -7.00 -11.43 -32.58
C LYS A 191 -5.69 -10.67 -32.38
N ASP A 192 -5.37 -9.71 -33.26
CA ASP A 192 -4.12 -8.96 -33.19
C ASP A 192 -4.03 -8.13 -31.90
N GLU A 193 -5.12 -7.50 -31.47
CA GLU A 193 -5.24 -6.82 -30.18
C GLU A 193 -5.01 -7.77 -28.99
N ALA A 194 -5.57 -8.98 -29.04
CA ALA A 194 -5.34 -10.00 -28.01
C ALA A 194 -3.88 -10.45 -27.96
N TYR A 195 -3.20 -10.57 -29.11
CA TYR A 195 -1.77 -10.87 -29.18
C TYR A 195 -0.91 -9.75 -28.57
N ILE A 196 -1.19 -8.49 -28.92
CA ILE A 196 -0.50 -7.33 -28.35
C ILE A 196 -0.69 -7.28 -26.83
N MET A 197 -1.91 -7.52 -26.35
CA MET A 197 -2.21 -7.55 -24.92
C MET A 197 -1.47 -8.70 -24.20
N ALA A 198 -1.45 -9.89 -24.79
CA ALA A 198 -0.71 -11.02 -24.25
C ALA A 198 0.80 -10.75 -24.17
N ASP A 199 1.38 -10.12 -25.19
CA ASP A 199 2.79 -9.73 -25.20
C ASP A 199 3.09 -8.65 -24.15
N ALA A 200 2.21 -7.67 -23.99
CA ALA A 200 2.34 -6.67 -22.93
C ALA A 200 2.34 -7.30 -21.53
N PHE A 201 1.45 -8.27 -21.26
CA PHE A 201 1.47 -9.02 -19.99
C PHE A 201 2.74 -9.85 -19.81
N ARG A 202 3.23 -10.50 -20.88
CA ARG A 202 4.49 -11.24 -20.87
C ARG A 202 5.67 -10.31 -20.50
N ILE A 203 5.79 -9.16 -21.16
CA ILE A 203 6.84 -8.17 -20.89
C ILE A 203 6.76 -7.64 -19.46
N ALA A 204 5.55 -7.28 -18.99
CA ALA A 204 5.36 -6.80 -17.62
C ALA A 204 5.78 -7.86 -16.58
N PHE A 205 5.45 -9.13 -16.84
CA PHE A 205 5.83 -10.24 -15.98
C PHE A 205 7.35 -10.49 -15.98
N GLU A 206 8.00 -10.44 -17.15
CA GLU A 206 9.46 -10.53 -17.25
C GLU A 206 10.15 -9.38 -16.53
N GLN A 207 9.67 -8.15 -16.67
CA GLN A 207 10.19 -7.00 -15.94
C GLN A 207 10.02 -7.18 -14.42
N GLN A 208 8.89 -7.73 -13.97
CA GLN A 208 8.67 -8.02 -12.55
C GLN A 208 9.64 -9.11 -12.05
N LEU A 209 9.89 -10.16 -12.83
CA LEU A 209 10.86 -11.20 -12.51
C LEU A 209 12.28 -10.65 -12.42
N MET A 210 12.69 -9.80 -13.37
CA MET A 210 14.02 -9.17 -13.36
C MET A 210 14.20 -8.26 -12.15
N ARG A 211 13.20 -7.41 -11.84
CA ARG A 211 13.21 -6.56 -10.63
C ARG A 211 13.36 -7.38 -9.34
N LYS A 212 12.60 -8.47 -9.21
CA LYS A 212 12.67 -9.37 -8.05
C LYS A 212 14.02 -10.09 -7.95
N ASN A 213 14.58 -10.54 -9.08
CA ASN A 213 15.89 -11.19 -9.10
C ASN A 213 17.01 -10.23 -8.71
N ASP A 214 16.99 -8.98 -9.20
CA ASP A 214 17.95 -7.94 -8.82
C ASP A 214 17.86 -7.61 -7.33
N GLN A 215 16.65 -7.49 -6.78
CA GLN A 215 16.44 -7.30 -5.34
C GLN A 215 16.97 -8.51 -4.54
N ALA A 216 16.70 -9.75 -4.98
CA ALA A 216 17.21 -10.97 -4.33
C ALA A 216 18.75 -11.05 -4.34
N LEU A 217 19.39 -10.61 -5.44
CA LEU A 217 20.85 -10.53 -5.54
C LEU A 217 21.42 -9.51 -4.54
N ARG A 218 20.80 -8.33 -4.41
CA ARG A 218 21.19 -7.29 -3.43
C ARG A 218 21.02 -7.76 -1.99
N LEU A 219 19.90 -8.43 -1.67
CA LEU A 219 19.67 -9.07 -0.36
C LEU A 219 20.74 -10.12 -0.04
N THR A 220 21.13 -10.93 -1.02
CA THR A 220 22.18 -11.95 -0.84
C THR A 220 23.57 -11.34 -0.64
N GLN A 221 23.87 -10.23 -1.31
CA GLN A 221 25.11 -9.47 -1.09
C GLN A 221 25.14 -8.83 0.30
N MET A 222 24.02 -8.29 0.77
CA MET A 222 23.88 -7.69 2.10
C MET A 222 23.94 -8.74 3.22
N ASP A 223 23.34 -9.92 3.04
CA ASP A 223 23.44 -11.04 3.98
C ASP A 223 24.89 -11.53 4.13
N LYS A 224 25.67 -11.55 3.03
CA LYS A 224 27.12 -11.82 3.08
C LYS A 224 27.92 -10.73 3.81
N MET A 225 27.45 -9.48 3.82
CA MET A 225 28.07 -8.36 4.56
C MET A 225 27.71 -8.41 6.06
N CYS A 226 26.48 -8.76 6.42
CA CYS A 226 26.04 -8.96 7.81
C CYS A 226 26.61 -10.24 8.45
N LYS A 227 26.97 -11.25 7.64
CA LYS A 227 27.62 -12.50 8.10
C LYS A 227 29.14 -12.41 8.23
N LYS A 228 29.79 -11.28 7.84
CA LYS A 228 31.17 -11.03 8.27
C LYS A 228 31.14 -10.90 9.80
N PRO A 229 32.01 -11.62 10.52
CA PRO A 229 31.78 -11.96 11.92
C PRO A 229 31.52 -10.69 12.71
N THR A 230 30.31 -10.64 13.26
CA THR A 230 29.86 -9.80 14.34
C THR A 230 30.92 -9.87 15.44
N LYS A 231 31.92 -8.99 15.37
CA LYS A 231 32.74 -8.62 16.53
C LYS A 231 31.79 -7.89 17.46
N TRP A 232 31.09 -8.72 18.22
CA TRP A 232 30.23 -8.41 19.34
C TRP A 232 30.80 -7.22 20.09
N ILE A 233 30.06 -6.13 20.05
CA ILE A 233 30.30 -4.93 20.85
C ILE A 233 30.28 -5.38 22.31
N ASN A 234 31.46 -5.46 22.90
CA ASN A 234 31.69 -5.89 24.27
C ASN A 234 31.20 -4.79 25.22
N TRP A 235 29.93 -4.85 25.63
CA TRP A 235 29.29 -3.88 26.52
C TRP A 235 29.37 -4.27 28.01
N LYS A 236 30.41 -4.97 28.47
CA LYS A 236 30.62 -5.15 29.92
C LYS A 236 32.11 -5.20 30.26
N HIS A 237 32.63 -4.05 30.73
CA HIS A 237 33.51 -3.88 31.89
C HIS A 237 34.33 -2.59 31.70
N LEU A 238 33.76 -1.47 32.14
CA LEU A 238 34.54 -0.28 32.49
C LEU A 238 34.65 -0.26 34.02
N LYS A 239 35.72 -0.86 34.54
CA LYS A 239 36.20 -0.56 35.89
C LYS A 239 37.73 -0.64 35.93
N GLU A 240 38.27 0.45 36.44
CA GLU A 240 39.54 0.63 37.15
C GLU A 240 40.86 0.55 36.36
N ASP A 241 41.51 1.70 36.36
CA ASP A 241 42.88 1.96 35.96
C ASP A 241 43.91 1.11 36.72
N GLY A 242 45.01 0.79 36.03
CA GLY A 242 46.34 0.94 36.62
C GLY A 242 47.21 -0.30 36.80
N LEU A 243 48.14 -0.48 35.85
CA LEU A 243 49.51 -1.01 36.02
C LEU A 243 49.72 -2.52 36.20
N SER A 244 50.27 -3.19 35.17
CA SER A 244 51.72 -3.48 35.10
C SER A 244 52.05 -4.52 34.01
N SER A 245 53.20 -4.29 33.38
CA SER A 245 53.80 -5.06 32.28
C SER A 245 54.52 -6.31 32.80
N GLN A 246 54.31 -7.48 32.20
CA GLN A 246 55.38 -8.47 32.02
C GLN A 246 55.07 -9.50 30.94
N GLY A 247 56.11 -9.91 30.22
CA GLY A 247 56.05 -10.53 28.90
C GLY A 247 55.38 -11.91 28.80
N SER A 248 54.78 -12.17 27.64
CA SER A 248 54.57 -13.53 27.16
C SER A 248 54.79 -13.59 25.64
N LYS A 249 55.34 -14.72 25.21
CA LYS A 249 55.93 -14.97 23.90
C LYS A 249 54.85 -14.97 22.82
N LYS A 250 55.04 -14.16 21.76
CA LYS A 250 54.16 -14.13 20.58
C LYS A 250 54.16 -15.49 19.90
N THR A 251 52.98 -16.10 19.77
CA THR A 251 52.81 -17.40 19.12
C THR A 251 53.01 -17.28 17.61
N LEU A 252 53.41 -18.39 16.95
CA LEU A 252 53.67 -18.47 15.51
C LEU A 252 52.56 -17.84 14.65
N GLY A 253 51.30 -17.96 15.08
CA GLY A 253 50.14 -17.36 14.42
C GLY A 253 50.15 -15.83 14.39
N GLN A 254 50.71 -15.16 15.41
CA GLN A 254 50.84 -13.69 15.43
C GLN A 254 51.99 -13.20 14.54
N LYS A 255 53.01 -14.02 14.28
CA LYS A 255 54.06 -13.73 13.28
C LYS A 255 53.54 -13.92 11.85
N LEU A 256 52.68 -14.91 11.62
CA LEU A 256 52.07 -15.17 10.31
C LEU A 256 51.02 -14.11 9.92
N LEU A 257 50.30 -13.54 10.90
CA LEU A 257 49.37 -12.42 10.69
C LEU A 257 50.04 -11.11 10.25
N GLY A 258 51.33 -10.93 10.55
CA GLY A 258 52.12 -9.77 10.11
C GLY A 258 52.72 -9.90 8.70
N MET A 259 52.53 -11.04 8.03
CA MET A 259 53.10 -11.34 6.72
C MET A 259 52.08 -11.32 5.57
N LEU A 260 50.81 -11.02 5.85
CA LEU A 260 49.82 -10.83 4.79
C LEU A 260 49.90 -9.39 4.26
N PRO A 261 49.88 -9.17 2.92
CA PRO A 261 49.90 -7.82 2.36
C PRO A 261 48.72 -7.01 2.89
N SER A 262 49.01 -5.89 3.57
CA SER A 262 48.03 -4.85 3.89
C SER A 262 47.64 -4.17 2.60
N GLU A 263 46.58 -4.67 1.96
CA GLU A 263 45.98 -4.04 0.78
C GLU A 263 45.24 -2.77 1.21
N ASN A 264 46.01 -1.69 1.32
CA ASN A 264 45.49 -0.34 1.38
C ASN A 264 44.96 0.01 -0.01
N SER A 265 43.69 -0.29 -0.29
CA SER A 265 42.91 0.49 -1.25
C SER A 265 41.84 1.26 -0.49
N SER A 266 42.25 2.39 0.09
CA SER A 266 41.35 3.47 0.47
C SER A 266 40.75 4.08 -0.81
N LYS A 267 39.73 3.44 -1.37
CA LYS A 267 38.78 4.14 -2.23
C LYS A 267 37.52 4.34 -1.42
N LYS A 268 37.23 5.61 -1.18
CA LYS A 268 35.99 6.14 -0.61
C LYS A 268 34.78 5.37 -1.15
N VAL A 269 34.06 4.68 -0.27
CA VAL A 269 32.64 4.36 -0.46
C VAL A 269 31.96 4.72 0.84
N ASP A 270 31.85 6.03 1.03
CA ASP A 270 31.05 6.64 2.07
C ASP A 270 29.64 6.83 1.49
N ASP A 271 28.94 5.73 1.14
CA ASP A 271 27.53 5.82 0.70
C ASP A 271 26.76 4.49 0.61
N GLN A 272 26.94 3.55 1.55
CA GLN A 272 26.25 2.23 1.42
C GLN A 272 25.57 1.70 2.67
N ASN A 273 25.31 2.56 3.66
CA ASN A 273 24.48 2.23 4.83
C ASN A 273 23.50 3.37 5.15
N ASN A 274 22.78 3.88 4.15
CA ASN A 274 21.69 4.81 4.43
C ASN A 274 20.43 3.98 4.82
N PRO A 275 19.92 4.04 6.07
CA PRO A 275 18.70 3.35 6.48
C PRO A 275 17.50 3.68 5.58
N GLU A 276 17.49 4.85 4.94
CA GLU A 276 16.47 5.24 3.96
C GLU A 276 16.45 4.35 2.71
N GLN A 277 17.61 3.89 2.21
CA GLN A 277 17.65 2.96 1.08
C GLN A 277 17.08 1.59 1.46
N VAL A 278 17.27 1.15 2.72
CA VAL A 278 16.70 -0.09 3.24
C VAL A 278 15.18 0.01 3.36
N PHE A 279 14.67 1.12 3.91
CA PHE A 279 13.23 1.37 3.97
C PHE A 279 12.61 1.47 2.57
N LYS A 280 13.27 2.16 1.63
CA LYS A 280 12.80 2.25 0.25
C LYS A 280 12.73 0.88 -0.43
N MET A 281 13.75 0.04 -0.26
CA MET A 281 13.77 -1.33 -0.79
C MET A 281 12.66 -2.20 -0.17
N LEU A 282 12.42 -2.10 1.14
CA LEU A 282 11.36 -2.84 1.82
C LEU A 282 9.97 -2.40 1.34
N ILE A 283 9.77 -1.10 1.09
CA ILE A 283 8.53 -0.55 0.53
C ILE A 283 8.33 -1.07 -0.90
N GLU A 284 9.37 -1.04 -1.74
CA GLU A 284 9.32 -1.58 -3.11
C GLU A 284 8.96 -3.08 -3.12
N LEU A 285 9.54 -3.88 -2.23
CA LEU A 285 9.22 -5.31 -2.06
C LEU A 285 7.77 -5.56 -1.62
N LEU A 286 7.22 -4.71 -0.74
CA LEU A 286 5.83 -4.82 -0.30
C LEU A 286 4.87 -4.48 -1.45
N ASN A 287 5.17 -3.43 -2.21
CA ASN A 287 4.39 -3.05 -3.39
C ASN A 287 4.41 -4.15 -4.47
N ASP A 288 5.58 -4.76 -4.75
CA ASP A 288 5.69 -5.83 -5.73
C ASP A 288 4.87 -7.08 -5.33
N LYS A 289 4.77 -7.38 -4.02
CA LYS A 289 3.89 -8.45 -3.50
C LYS A 289 2.41 -8.12 -3.66
N GLU A 290 2.03 -6.88 -3.41
CA GLU A 290 0.64 -6.42 -3.58
C GLU A 290 0.22 -6.47 -5.05
N GLU A 291 1.11 -6.05 -5.97
CA GLU A 291 0.88 -6.13 -7.42
C GLU A 291 0.75 -7.59 -7.90
N ALA A 292 1.60 -8.50 -7.40
CA ALA A 292 1.49 -9.93 -7.70
C ALA A 292 0.16 -10.53 -7.22
N LEU A 293 -0.31 -10.13 -6.03
CA LEU A 293 -1.62 -10.54 -5.51
C LEU A 293 -2.77 -9.95 -6.33
N ALA A 294 -2.64 -8.71 -6.81
CA ALA A 294 -3.63 -8.10 -7.70
C ALA A 294 -3.73 -8.87 -9.04
N HIS A 295 -2.60 -9.24 -9.64
CA HIS A 295 -2.56 -10.08 -10.83
C HIS A 295 -3.17 -11.46 -10.57
N GLN A 296 -2.84 -12.11 -9.45
CA GLN A 296 -3.43 -13.40 -9.07
C GLN A 296 -4.94 -13.31 -8.89
N ARG A 297 -5.45 -12.25 -8.23
CA ARG A 297 -6.88 -12.00 -8.08
C ARG A 297 -7.55 -11.76 -9.44
N LYS A 298 -6.92 -11.01 -10.34
CA LYS A 298 -7.42 -10.76 -11.69
C LYS A 298 -7.51 -12.05 -12.51
N VAL A 299 -6.49 -12.90 -12.47
CA VAL A 299 -6.51 -14.22 -13.13
C VAL A 299 -7.61 -15.10 -12.52
N SER A 300 -7.72 -15.13 -11.19
CA SER A 300 -8.77 -15.91 -10.51
C SER A 300 -10.18 -15.45 -10.91
N TYR A 301 -10.38 -14.13 -11.00
CA TYR A 301 -11.64 -13.54 -11.46
C TYR A 301 -11.93 -13.86 -12.94
N MET A 302 -10.93 -13.75 -13.81
CA MET A 302 -11.06 -14.12 -15.22
C MET A 302 -11.40 -15.60 -15.42
N LEU A 303 -10.75 -16.49 -14.66
CA LEU A 303 -11.05 -17.92 -14.68
C LEU A 303 -12.46 -18.22 -14.16
N ALA A 304 -12.89 -17.55 -13.10
CA ALA A 304 -14.25 -17.69 -12.57
C ALA A 304 -15.31 -17.24 -13.60
N ARG A 305 -15.11 -16.10 -14.25
CA ARG A 305 -15.99 -15.62 -15.33
C ARG A 305 -16.00 -16.55 -16.55
N ALA A 306 -14.84 -17.04 -16.98
CA ALA A 306 -14.78 -18.01 -18.08
C ALA A 306 -15.52 -19.32 -17.72
N LEU A 307 -15.47 -19.75 -16.45
CA LEU A 307 -16.23 -20.90 -15.96
C LEU A 307 -17.75 -20.62 -15.96
N GLU A 308 -18.19 -19.44 -15.51
CA GLU A 308 -19.59 -19.02 -15.54
C GLU A 308 -20.13 -18.87 -16.97
N GLU A 309 -19.36 -18.30 -17.90
CA GLU A 309 -19.69 -18.20 -19.32
C GLU A 309 -19.77 -19.61 -19.97
N LYS A 310 -18.88 -20.52 -19.58
CA LYS A 310 -18.94 -21.93 -20.01
C LYS A 310 -20.16 -22.68 -19.41
N ASN A 311 -20.54 -22.39 -18.17
CA ASN A 311 -21.69 -23.01 -17.51
C ASN A 311 -23.03 -22.49 -18.06
N THR A 312 -23.12 -21.19 -18.35
CA THR A 312 -24.29 -20.56 -18.96
C THR A 312 -24.48 -20.99 -20.41
N THR A 313 -23.42 -21.09 -21.21
CA THR A 313 -23.49 -21.68 -22.56
C THR A 313 -23.86 -23.18 -22.54
N SER A 314 -23.43 -23.94 -21.52
CA SER A 314 -23.87 -25.33 -21.32
C SER A 314 -25.35 -25.45 -20.90
N ASN A 315 -25.85 -24.55 -20.04
CA ASN A 315 -27.24 -24.56 -19.61
C ASN A 315 -28.21 -24.08 -20.71
N VAL A 316 -27.82 -23.08 -21.51
CA VAL A 316 -28.60 -22.64 -22.69
C VAL A 316 -28.70 -23.74 -23.75
N ASN A 317 -27.68 -24.59 -23.87
CA ASN A 317 -27.72 -25.76 -24.76
C ASN A 317 -28.55 -26.94 -24.19
N LYS A 318 -28.87 -26.95 -22.89
CA LYS A 318 -29.78 -27.94 -22.28
C LYS A 318 -31.24 -27.48 -22.27
N GLU A 319 -31.51 -26.17 -22.27
CA GLU A 319 -32.86 -25.60 -22.27
C GLU A 319 -33.51 -25.55 -23.67
N LYS A 320 -32.74 -25.79 -24.73
CA LYS A 320 -33.24 -25.86 -26.10
C LYS A 320 -33.10 -27.27 -26.67
N ASN A 321 -34.05 -28.15 -26.33
CA ASN A 321 -34.56 -29.12 -27.30
C ASN A 321 -36.05 -29.48 -27.02
N PRO A 322 -36.85 -29.67 -28.08
CA PRO A 322 -38.28 -29.37 -28.08
C PRO A 322 -39.17 -30.62 -28.16
N MET A 323 -40.43 -30.41 -27.79
CA MET A 323 -41.52 -31.38 -27.91
C MET A 323 -41.91 -31.56 -29.39
N LYS A 324 -41.98 -32.84 -29.78
CA LYS A 324 -42.55 -33.48 -30.98
C LYS A 324 -43.38 -32.59 -31.93
N ASP A 325 -43.00 -32.63 -33.21
CA ASP A 325 -43.96 -32.83 -34.30
C ASP A 325 -43.39 -33.80 -35.36
N ASN A 326 -44.30 -34.53 -35.98
CA ASN A 326 -44.12 -35.81 -36.65
C ASN A 326 -44.00 -35.71 -38.19
N PHE A 327 -43.14 -36.58 -38.78
CA PHE A 327 -43.15 -37.18 -40.14
C PHE A 327 -43.08 -36.25 -41.39
N ALA A 328 -42.32 -36.53 -42.47
CA ALA A 328 -41.61 -37.74 -42.93
C ALA A 328 -40.53 -37.41 -44.02
N LEU A 329 -39.42 -38.19 -44.02
CA LEU A 329 -38.80 -38.89 -45.17
C LEU A 329 -38.09 -38.01 -46.26
N LYS A 330 -36.81 -38.16 -46.67
CA LYS A 330 -35.98 -39.36 -46.97
C LYS A 330 -34.51 -38.95 -47.30
N SER A 331 -33.55 -39.80 -46.90
CA SER A 331 -32.22 -40.14 -47.50
C SER A 331 -31.28 -39.02 -48.03
N TRP A 332 -30.00 -38.93 -47.63
CA TRP A 332 -28.98 -39.98 -47.75
C TRP A 332 -27.89 -39.84 -46.68
N GLY A 333 -27.49 -40.99 -46.12
CA GLY A 333 -26.22 -41.16 -45.44
C GLY A 333 -25.75 -42.60 -45.61
N LYS A 334 -24.45 -42.75 -45.88
CA LYS A 334 -23.49 -43.82 -45.54
C LYS A 334 -22.29 -43.62 -46.49
N SER A 335 -21.03 -43.68 -46.08
CA SER A 335 -20.43 -44.39 -44.95
C SER A 335 -18.94 -44.03 -44.87
N SER A 336 -18.39 -43.87 -43.66
CA SER A 336 -17.08 -44.46 -43.31
C SER A 336 -16.93 -44.46 -41.80
N GLU A 337 -16.58 -45.64 -41.30
CA GLU A 337 -16.60 -46.07 -39.90
C GLU A 337 -15.40 -45.57 -39.09
N PHE A 338 -15.59 -45.45 -37.78
CA PHE A 338 -14.53 -45.43 -36.76
C PHE A 338 -13.93 -46.85 -36.59
N PRO A 339 -12.82 -46.99 -35.84
CA PRO A 339 -13.05 -47.64 -34.55
C PRO A 339 -12.35 -46.97 -33.36
N VAL A 340 -13.09 -47.08 -32.26
CA VAL A 340 -12.76 -46.90 -30.85
C VAL A 340 -11.71 -47.93 -30.40
N LEU A 341 -10.82 -47.55 -29.47
CA LEU A 341 -10.21 -48.50 -28.53
C LEU A 341 -10.20 -47.92 -27.11
N HIS A 342 -10.47 -48.81 -26.17
CA HIS A 342 -10.84 -48.66 -24.76
C HIS A 342 -9.87 -47.91 -23.81
N ASP A 343 -10.49 -47.27 -22.80
CA ASP A 343 -10.01 -46.86 -21.47
C ASP A 343 -9.57 -48.08 -20.59
N PRO A 344 -9.04 -48.00 -19.33
CA PRO A 344 -9.17 -46.90 -18.33
C PRO A 344 -7.94 -46.68 -17.38
N VAL A 345 -7.97 -45.66 -16.50
CA VAL A 345 -7.84 -45.80 -15.02
C VAL A 345 -8.41 -44.56 -14.32
N TYR A 346 -9.50 -44.77 -13.58
CA TYR A 346 -10.04 -43.91 -12.53
C TYR A 346 -9.17 -44.00 -11.26
N SER A 347 -8.98 -42.89 -10.55
CA SER A 347 -8.79 -42.93 -9.08
C SER A 347 -9.69 -41.88 -8.42
N SER A 348 -10.53 -42.38 -7.54
CA SER A 348 -11.60 -41.73 -6.81
C SER A 348 -11.13 -40.82 -5.66
N VAL A 349 -11.76 -39.64 -5.58
CA VAL A 349 -12.38 -39.00 -4.39
C VAL A 349 -11.85 -39.37 -3.01
N GLN A 350 -11.47 -38.34 -2.23
CA GLN A 350 -11.91 -38.19 -0.83
C GLN A 350 -12.04 -36.71 -0.46
N ILE A 351 -13.29 -36.24 -0.52
CA ILE A 351 -13.76 -35.00 0.10
C ILE A 351 -14.10 -35.34 1.55
N LEU A 352 -13.38 -34.76 2.50
CA LEU A 352 -13.78 -34.74 3.91
C LEU A 352 -14.55 -33.45 4.17
N ASN A 353 -15.88 -33.58 4.19
CA ASN A 353 -16.79 -32.60 4.75
C ASN A 353 -16.57 -32.52 6.27
N SER A 354 -16.17 -31.35 6.78
CA SER A 354 -16.38 -31.00 8.18
C SER A 354 -17.48 -29.95 8.30
N VAL A 355 -18.63 -30.48 8.70
CA VAL A 355 -19.76 -29.86 9.39
C VAL A 355 -19.45 -28.54 10.12
N GLY A 356 -20.26 -27.52 9.78
CA GLY A 356 -20.97 -26.70 10.78
C GLY A 356 -20.23 -25.53 11.43
N CYS A 357 -20.40 -24.34 10.86
CA CYS A 357 -20.58 -23.14 11.68
C CYS A 357 -21.52 -22.16 10.97
N ILE A 358 -22.78 -22.13 11.41
CA ILE A 358 -23.78 -21.14 11.02
C ILE A 358 -23.55 -19.94 11.92
N CYS A 359 -23.08 -18.83 11.34
CA CYS A 359 -23.25 -17.50 11.95
C CYS A 359 -23.96 -16.60 10.94
N SER A 360 -25.28 -16.54 11.08
CA SER A 360 -26.13 -15.51 10.48
C SER A 360 -25.72 -14.15 11.04
N ILE A 361 -25.25 -13.24 10.18
CA ILE A 361 -25.18 -11.81 10.51
C ILE A 361 -26.35 -11.14 9.79
N GLN A 362 -27.39 -10.88 10.56
CA GLN A 362 -28.47 -9.98 10.18
C GLN A 362 -27.92 -8.56 10.01
N HIS A 363 -28.22 -7.94 8.88
CA HIS A 363 -28.17 -6.48 8.73
C HIS A 363 -29.25 -5.85 9.62
N PRO A 364 -28.92 -4.80 10.41
CA PRO A 364 -29.93 -3.85 10.83
C PRO A 364 -29.81 -2.56 10.03
N HIS A 365 -30.97 -2.14 9.55
CA HIS A 365 -31.30 -0.85 8.99
C HIS A 365 -30.82 0.34 9.84
N ARG A 366 -30.28 1.33 9.12
CA ARG A 366 -30.46 2.79 9.25
C ARG A 366 -31.41 3.23 10.38
N VAL A 367 -30.86 3.87 11.42
CA VAL A 367 -31.61 4.81 12.27
C VAL A 367 -30.87 6.14 12.34
N GLN A 368 -31.64 7.17 12.04
CA GLN A 368 -31.32 8.58 11.90
C GLN A 368 -31.54 9.27 13.26
N ASN A 369 -30.75 10.33 13.53
CA ASN A 369 -30.88 11.31 14.62
C ASN A 369 -30.44 10.92 16.04
N CYS A 370 -29.33 11.51 16.48
CA CYS A 370 -29.09 11.85 17.89
C CYS A 370 -28.36 13.20 17.98
N THR A 371 -29.15 14.27 18.06
CA THR A 371 -28.75 15.54 18.66
C THR A 371 -28.63 15.32 20.17
N ARG A 372 -27.43 15.45 20.74
CA ARG A 372 -27.28 15.62 22.19
C ARG A 372 -26.18 16.63 22.51
N THR A 373 -26.65 17.80 22.91
CA THR A 373 -25.93 18.87 23.58
C THR A 373 -25.31 18.36 24.89
N LEU A 374 -24.00 18.56 25.08
CA LEU A 374 -23.36 18.41 26.39
C LEU A 374 -23.14 19.79 26.99
N LYS A 375 -23.87 20.01 28.08
CA LYS A 375 -23.91 21.21 28.91
C LYS A 375 -22.58 21.42 29.65
N ARG A 376 -22.25 22.70 29.76
CA ARG A 376 -21.24 23.31 30.64
C ARG A 376 -21.81 23.42 32.07
N SER A 377 -21.03 23.04 33.09
CA SER A 377 -21.17 23.46 34.50
C SER A 377 -20.10 22.78 35.37
N CYS A 378 -19.45 23.33 36.41
CA CYS A 378 -19.31 24.68 36.99
C CYS A 378 -18.14 24.63 38.04
N SER A 379 -17.41 25.76 38.18
CA SER A 379 -16.81 26.39 39.39
C SER A 379 -16.03 25.62 40.51
N LEU A 380 -14.73 25.96 40.64
CA LEU A 380 -13.93 26.52 41.79
C LEU A 380 -14.06 25.96 43.24
N PRO A 381 -12.95 26.03 44.04
CA PRO A 381 -12.73 27.20 44.90
C PRO A 381 -11.30 27.78 44.89
N SER A 382 -11.23 29.05 45.31
CA SER A 382 -10.06 29.92 45.43
C SER A 382 -9.29 29.74 46.75
N ASN A 383 -8.02 30.17 46.71
CA ASN A 383 -7.15 30.61 47.82
C ASN A 383 -6.60 29.55 48.79
N ILE A 384 -5.28 29.44 48.86
CA ILE A 384 -4.47 29.61 50.08
C ILE A 384 -3.12 30.23 49.68
N ILE A 385 -2.72 31.22 50.49
CA ILE A 385 -1.52 32.05 50.49
C ILE A 385 -0.27 31.22 50.87
N PHE A 386 0.86 31.46 50.20
CA PHE A 386 2.14 31.90 50.77
C PHE A 386 3.02 32.51 49.69
#